data_AF-A0A3E0PV99-F1
#
_entry.id   AF-A0A3E0PV99-F1
#
_cell.length_a   1.000
_cell.length_b   1.000
_cell.length_c   1.000
_cell.angle_alpha   90.00
_cell.angle_beta   90.00
_cell.angle_gamma   90.00
#
_symmetry.space_group_name_H-M   'P 1'
#
loop_
_entity.id
_entity.type
_entity.pdbx_description
1 polymer ?
#
loop_
_entity_poly.entity_id
_entity_poly.type
_entity_poly.pdbx_seq_one_letter_code
_entity_poly.pdbx_strand_id
1 'polypeptide(L)'
;MLLRTFCWLVFAASLLLSGLAWMVSEPMAADWALARTGPDPYARFEASGAAIAGLWVARCLAPSLTVAAFLLLANIGRVERFANRAARGLRSATRVHSAVPSQAEIARRPLATWALRSLLLVWMLLAVFHTTAAARKRLLDWPVFRLRTGEQILPGMSPSNREVIRYLQHATPEDARILAVSDQKLFFLSYYLLPRTVFSPTHPESEFTIPQPNLQRQLTAYRLDDLNEDYIQSINPDYILEYFEGDAYVESERLLEDEDWVAFLRAKRGDPGLTPEYVVVLRPYRERGP
;
A
#
# COMPACT_ATOMS: atom_id res chain seq x y z
N MET A 1 4.80 40.94 3.78
CA MET A 1 5.79 40.68 4.86
C MET A 1 5.70 39.26 5.37
N LEU A 2 4.52 38.79 5.85
CA LEU A 2 4.31 37.41 6.35
C LEU A 2 4.70 36.30 5.35
N LEU A 3 4.30 36.38 4.08
CA LEU A 3 4.65 35.37 3.06
C LEU A 3 6.16 35.25 2.86
N ARG A 4 6.86 36.38 2.82
CA ARG A 4 8.31 36.42 2.63
C ARG A 4 9.04 35.80 3.83
N THR A 5 8.60 36.11 5.04
CA THR A 5 9.13 35.51 6.27
C THR A 5 8.89 34.01 6.30
N PHE A 6 7.68 33.56 5.94
CA PHE A 6 7.35 32.14 5.85
C PHE A 6 8.23 31.40 4.82
N CYS A 7 8.41 31.95 3.61
CA CYS A 7 9.26 31.34 2.60
C CYS A 7 10.73 31.27 3.03
N TRP A 8 11.22 32.26 3.77
CA TRP A 8 12.57 32.21 4.36
C TRP A 8 12.71 31.11 5.40
N LEU A 9 11.72 30.94 6.27
CA LEU A 9 11.71 29.86 7.26
C LEU A 9 11.69 28.49 6.58
N VAL A 10 10.83 28.31 5.57
CA VAL A 10 10.78 27.06 4.79
C VAL A 10 12.10 26.81 4.09
N PHE A 11 12.68 27.81 3.43
CA PHE A 11 13.97 27.69 2.75
C PHE A 11 15.10 27.29 3.72
N ALA A 12 15.21 27.98 4.86
CA ALA A 12 16.24 27.70 5.85
C ALA A 12 16.08 26.29 6.46
N ALA A 13 14.85 25.92 6.82
CA ALA A 13 14.55 24.60 7.39
C ALA A 13 14.79 23.47 6.38
N SER A 14 14.36 23.64 5.11
CA SER A 14 14.55 22.63 4.07
C SER A 14 16.02 22.51 3.66
N LEU A 15 16.77 23.61 3.64
CA LEU A 15 18.21 23.60 3.35
C LEU A 15 18.97 22.84 4.44
N LEU A 16 18.66 23.12 5.71
CA LEU A 16 19.24 22.41 6.84
C LEU A 16 18.87 20.93 6.83
N LEU A 17 17.59 20.60 6.61
CA LEU A 17 17.13 19.22 6.51
C LEU A 17 17.79 18.49 5.32
N SER A 18 17.99 19.16 4.18
CA SER A 18 18.69 18.61 3.02
C SER A 18 20.13 18.28 3.39
N GLY A 19 20.85 19.20 4.04
CA GLY A 19 22.21 18.94 4.52
C GLY A 19 22.27 17.74 5.46
N LEU A 20 21.40 17.70 6.48
CA LEU A 20 21.35 16.61 7.45
C LEU A 20 20.98 15.26 6.80
N ALA A 21 19.99 15.21 5.91
CA ALA A 21 19.55 13.98 5.25
C ALA A 21 20.64 13.36 4.37
N TRP A 22 21.54 14.16 3.81
CA TRP A 22 22.68 13.66 3.03
C TRP A 22 23.91 13.32 3.88
N MET A 23 24.04 13.91 5.07
CA MET A 23 25.10 13.55 6.03
C MET A 23 24.81 12.25 6.79
N VAL A 24 23.53 11.94 7.03
CA VAL A 24 23.12 10.68 7.68
C VAL A 24 23.22 9.53 6.67
N SER A 25 24.00 8.50 7.00
CA SER A 25 24.11 7.28 6.21
C SER A 25 22.93 6.33 6.47
N GLU A 26 22.66 5.41 5.54
CA GLU A 26 21.60 4.40 5.73
C GLU A 26 21.85 3.51 6.95
N PRO A 27 23.07 3.03 7.22
CA PRO A 27 23.37 2.28 8.44
C PRO A 27 23.08 3.10 9.71
N MET A 28 23.44 4.38 9.76
CA MET A 28 23.16 5.23 10.92
C MET A 28 21.65 5.40 11.17
N ALA A 29 20.86 5.54 10.10
CA ALA A 29 19.40 5.63 10.22
C ALA A 29 18.79 4.30 10.69
N ALA A 30 19.29 3.17 10.19
CA ALA A 30 18.88 1.84 10.65
C ALA A 30 19.24 1.62 12.11
N ASP A 31 20.49 1.89 12.52
CA ASP A 31 20.96 1.74 13.90
C ASP A 31 20.18 2.63 14.87
N TRP A 32 19.86 3.87 14.47
CA TRP A 32 19.02 4.76 15.24
C TRP A 32 17.62 4.19 15.49
N ALA A 33 17.03 3.53 14.49
CA ALA A 33 15.71 2.91 14.60
C ALA A 33 15.76 1.63 15.46
N LEU A 34 16.79 0.81 15.25
CA LEU A 34 17.02 -0.43 16.00
C LEU A 34 17.23 -0.16 17.49
N ALA A 35 17.92 0.92 17.85
CA ALA A 35 18.14 1.32 19.25
C ALA A 35 16.84 1.68 20.01
N ARG A 36 15.72 1.88 19.31
CA ARG A 36 14.42 2.25 19.87
C ARG A 36 13.37 1.15 19.73
N THR A 37 13.78 0.01 19.16
CA THR A 37 12.89 -1.09 18.84
C THR A 37 13.19 -2.26 19.77
N GLY A 38 12.16 -3.04 20.11
CA GLY A 38 12.29 -4.22 20.97
C GLY A 38 13.21 -5.30 20.38
N PRO A 39 13.47 -6.38 21.13
CA PRO A 39 14.36 -7.46 20.68
C PRO A 39 13.78 -8.27 19.51
N ASP A 40 12.48 -8.14 19.23
CA ASP A 40 11.80 -8.81 18.13
C ASP A 40 12.51 -8.55 16.78
N PRO A 41 13.02 -9.60 16.11
CA PRO A 41 13.69 -9.47 14.82
C PRO A 41 12.83 -8.80 13.75
N TYR A 42 11.51 -8.96 13.83
CA TYR A 42 10.57 -8.40 12.85
C TYR A 42 10.37 -6.90 13.03
N ALA A 43 10.01 -6.46 14.25
CA ALA A 43 9.94 -5.04 14.57
C ALA A 43 11.25 -4.32 14.22
N ARG A 44 12.39 -4.97 14.47
CA ARG A 44 13.73 -4.47 14.11
C ARG A 44 13.91 -4.31 12.60
N PHE A 45 13.48 -5.29 11.81
CA PHE A 45 13.50 -5.20 10.35
C PHE A 45 12.62 -4.05 9.85
N GLU A 46 11.36 -3.97 10.30
CA GLU A 46 10.43 -2.92 9.89
C GLU A 46 10.92 -1.52 10.26
N ALA A 47 11.40 -1.36 11.50
CA ALA A 47 11.95 -0.09 11.98
C ALA A 47 13.15 0.36 11.15
N SER A 48 14.06 -0.56 10.82
CA SER A 48 15.21 -0.26 9.95
C SER A 48 14.77 0.15 8.54
N GLY A 49 13.82 -0.58 7.96
CA GLY A 49 13.28 -0.31 6.63
C GLY A 49 12.55 1.03 6.54
N ALA A 50 11.71 1.34 7.54
CA ALA A 50 10.98 2.60 7.64
C ALA A 50 11.92 3.80 7.84
N ALA A 51 12.97 3.66 8.65
CA ALA A 51 13.95 4.72 8.85
C ALA A 51 14.74 5.03 7.57
N ILE A 52 15.16 3.99 6.83
CA ILE A 52 15.80 4.15 5.52
C ILE A 52 14.83 4.80 4.52
N ALA A 53 13.54 4.43 4.54
CA ALA A 53 12.52 5.05 3.70
C ALA A 53 12.39 6.55 3.99
N GLY A 54 12.24 6.92 5.27
CA GLY A 54 12.15 8.30 5.71
C GLY A 54 13.37 9.12 5.31
N LEU A 55 14.57 8.52 5.40
CA LEU A 55 15.81 9.15 4.95
C LEU A 55 15.79 9.44 3.44
N TRP A 56 15.39 8.48 2.60
CA TRP A 56 15.28 8.69 1.16
C TRP A 56 14.23 9.74 0.79
N VAL A 57 13.07 9.71 1.45
CA VAL A 57 12.04 10.73 1.29
C VAL A 57 12.59 12.11 1.63
N ALA A 58 13.35 12.24 2.73
CA ALA A 58 13.99 13.49 3.09
C ALA A 58 15.05 13.93 2.06
N ARG A 59 15.88 13.01 1.57
CA ARG A 59 16.90 13.28 0.53
C ARG A 59 16.32 13.76 -0.79
N CYS A 60 15.11 13.35 -1.14
CA CYS A 60 14.43 13.83 -2.35
C CYS A 60 13.63 15.11 -2.08
N LEU A 61 12.77 15.13 -1.05
CA LEU A 61 11.86 16.25 -0.81
C LEU A 61 12.56 17.50 -0.29
N ALA A 62 13.53 17.37 0.62
CA ALA A 62 14.19 18.52 1.21
C ALA A 62 14.94 19.40 0.18
N PRO A 63 15.75 18.85 -0.76
CA PRO A 63 16.36 19.68 -1.80
C PRO A 63 15.33 20.23 -2.78
N SER A 64 14.29 19.46 -3.16
CA SER A 64 13.22 19.99 -4.02
C SER A 64 12.49 21.17 -3.37
N LEU A 65 12.17 21.08 -2.08
CA LEU A 65 11.56 22.16 -1.30
C LEU A 65 12.51 23.37 -1.18
N THR A 66 13.81 23.13 -1.04
CA THR A 66 14.83 24.19 -0.98
C THR A 66 14.87 24.97 -2.29
N VAL A 67 14.94 24.26 -3.43
CA VAL A 67 14.91 24.88 -4.75
C VAL A 67 13.59 25.62 -4.97
N ALA A 68 12.46 24.99 -4.64
CA ALA A 68 11.15 25.62 -4.77
C ALA A 68 11.04 26.90 -3.92
N ALA A 69 11.43 26.84 -2.65
CA ALA A 69 11.40 27.99 -1.74
C ALA A 69 12.34 29.11 -2.20
N PHE A 70 13.53 28.76 -2.70
CA PHE A 70 14.46 29.73 -3.30
C PHE A 70 13.85 30.42 -4.53
N LEU A 71 13.32 29.64 -5.48
CA LEU A 71 12.69 30.18 -6.68
C LEU A 71 11.50 31.09 -6.33
N LEU A 72 10.73 30.71 -5.31
CA LEU A 72 9.58 31.46 -4.83
C LEU A 72 10.00 32.75 -4.11
N LEU A 73 11.08 32.74 -3.33
CA LEU A 73 11.68 33.94 -2.74
C LEU A 73 12.23 34.89 -3.81
N ALA A 74 12.98 34.36 -4.78
CA ALA A 74 13.57 35.13 -5.87
C ALA A 74 12.51 35.78 -6.77
N ASN A 75 11.35 35.14 -6.90
CA ASN A 75 10.27 35.60 -7.76
C ASN A 75 9.03 36.04 -6.97
N ILE A 76 9.14 36.37 -5.69
CA ILE A 76 7.97 36.54 -4.81
C ILE A 76 6.96 37.56 -5.35
N GLY A 77 7.43 38.71 -5.87
CA GLY A 77 6.55 39.71 -6.47
C GLY A 77 5.92 39.25 -7.80
N ARG A 78 6.57 38.38 -8.57
CA ARG A 78 5.97 37.76 -9.77
C ARG A 78 4.92 36.72 -9.38
N VAL A 79 5.20 35.90 -8.37
CA VAL A 79 4.29 34.88 -7.83
C VAL A 79 3.07 35.54 -7.20
N GLU A 80 3.21 36.60 -6.40
CA GLU A 80 2.08 37.36 -5.86
C GLU A 80 1.20 37.94 -6.97
N ARG A 81 1.81 38.54 -8.00
CA ARG A 81 1.06 39.04 -9.17
C ARG A 81 0.37 37.92 -9.94
N PHE A 82 1.03 36.77 -10.10
CA PHE A 82 0.44 35.60 -10.75
C PHE A 82 -0.71 35.04 -9.93
N ALA A 83 -0.54 34.82 -8.63
CA ALA A 83 -1.58 34.35 -7.72
C ALA A 83 -2.78 35.30 -7.72
N ASN A 84 -2.55 36.62 -7.69
CA ASN A 84 -3.63 37.60 -7.79
C ASN A 84 -4.33 37.58 -9.16
N ARG A 85 -3.61 37.30 -10.26
CA ARG A 85 -4.21 37.12 -11.59
C ARG A 85 -4.98 35.81 -11.68
N ALA A 86 -4.43 34.71 -11.21
CA ALA A 86 -5.05 33.40 -11.18
C ALA A 86 -6.32 33.41 -10.30
N ALA A 87 -6.26 34.02 -9.11
CA ALA A 87 -7.42 34.17 -8.23
C ALA A 87 -8.52 35.03 -8.90
N ARG A 88 -8.15 36.12 -9.58
CA ARG A 88 -9.10 36.92 -10.37
C ARG A 88 -9.68 36.14 -11.55
N GLY A 89 -8.84 35.41 -12.28
CA GLY A 89 -9.22 34.56 -13.41
C GLY A 89 -10.15 33.42 -13.00
N LEU A 90 -9.87 32.75 -11.88
CA LEU A 90 -10.71 31.72 -11.30
C LEU A 90 -12.06 32.32 -10.85
N ARG A 91 -12.02 33.50 -10.21
CA ARG A 91 -13.25 34.21 -9.82
C ARG A 91 -14.10 34.59 -11.03
N SER A 92 -13.50 34.98 -12.15
CA SER A 92 -14.22 35.30 -13.38
C SER A 92 -14.73 34.05 -14.10
N ALA A 93 -13.92 33.00 -14.21
CA ALA A 93 -14.28 31.75 -14.88
C ALA A 93 -15.41 30.99 -14.13
N THR A 94 -15.48 31.14 -12.80
CA THR A 94 -16.52 30.51 -11.98
C THR A 94 -17.79 31.36 -11.83
N ARG A 95 -17.87 32.55 -12.44
CA ARG A 95 -19.11 33.35 -12.44
C ARG A 95 -20.07 32.82 -13.50
N VAL A 96 -21.22 32.33 -13.05
CA VAL A 96 -22.31 31.92 -13.95
C VAL A 96 -22.89 33.16 -14.64
N HIS A 97 -22.73 33.26 -15.96
CA HIS A 97 -23.31 34.30 -16.80
C HIS A 97 -24.47 33.73 -17.63
N SER A 98 -25.54 34.52 -17.79
CA SER A 98 -26.58 34.28 -18.79
C SER A 98 -26.73 35.54 -19.65
N ALA A 99 -26.83 35.37 -20.97
CA ALA A 99 -26.86 36.46 -21.95
C ALA A 99 -28.08 37.39 -21.81
N VAL A 100 -29.23 36.87 -21.37
CA VAL A 100 -30.43 37.64 -21.02
C VAL A 100 -31.07 37.03 -19.77
N PRO A 101 -30.82 37.56 -18.56
CA PRO A 101 -31.38 36.98 -17.34
C PRO A 101 -32.80 37.47 -17.04
N SER A 102 -33.66 36.53 -16.65
CA SER A 102 -34.90 36.83 -15.93
C SER A 102 -34.60 37.31 -14.49
N GLN A 103 -35.51 38.06 -13.85
CA GLN A 103 -35.32 38.56 -12.47
C GLN A 103 -35.07 37.42 -11.45
N ALA A 104 -35.71 36.26 -11.63
CA ALA A 104 -35.50 35.08 -10.79
C ALA A 104 -34.08 34.48 -10.94
N GLU A 105 -33.48 34.53 -12.13
CA GLU A 105 -32.10 34.09 -12.35
C GLU A 105 -31.09 35.05 -11.74
N ILE A 106 -31.36 36.36 -11.74
CA ILE A 106 -30.50 37.37 -11.10
C ILE A 106 -30.35 37.06 -9.60
N ALA A 107 -31.44 36.68 -8.93
CA ALA A 107 -31.42 36.31 -7.52
C ALA A 107 -30.68 34.98 -7.24
N ARG A 108 -30.71 34.01 -8.17
CA ARG A 108 -30.10 32.67 -7.99
C ARG A 108 -28.63 32.58 -8.43
N ARG A 109 -28.15 33.48 -9.29
CA ARG A 109 -26.75 33.57 -9.74
C ARG A 109 -25.67 33.57 -8.63
N PRO A 110 -25.80 34.32 -7.53
CA PRO A 110 -24.81 34.28 -6.45
C PRO A 110 -24.78 32.89 -5.81
N LEU A 111 -25.94 32.26 -5.62
CA LEU A 111 -26.05 30.92 -5.06
C LEU A 111 -25.36 29.87 -5.97
N ALA A 112 -25.64 29.90 -7.28
CA ALA A 112 -25.04 28.98 -8.25
C ALA A 112 -23.51 29.15 -8.35
N THR A 113 -23.03 30.41 -8.32
CA THR A 113 -21.59 30.73 -8.31
C THR A 113 -20.90 30.20 -7.04
N TRP A 114 -21.54 30.35 -5.88
CA TRP A 114 -21.03 29.81 -4.62
C TRP A 114 -21.06 28.29 -4.61
N ALA A 115 -22.14 27.67 -5.08
CA ALA A 115 -22.26 26.22 -5.19
C ALA A 115 -21.13 25.61 -6.04
N LEU A 116 -20.83 26.19 -7.21
CA LEU A 116 -19.73 25.74 -8.07
C LEU A 116 -18.37 25.87 -7.37
N ARG A 117 -18.12 26.99 -6.68
CA ARG A 117 -16.86 27.20 -5.95
C ARG A 117 -16.70 26.24 -4.78
N SER A 118 -17.78 25.97 -4.04
CA SER A 118 -17.79 24.99 -2.97
C SER A 118 -17.54 23.58 -3.50
N LEU A 119 -18.14 23.22 -4.64
CA LEU A 119 -17.89 21.93 -5.28
C LEU A 119 -16.42 21.76 -5.69
N LEU A 120 -15.82 22.80 -6.31
CA LEU A 120 -14.40 22.78 -6.67
C LEU A 120 -13.49 22.65 -5.44
N LEU A 121 -13.83 23.34 -4.35
CA LEU A 121 -13.09 23.24 -3.09
C LEU A 121 -13.19 21.82 -2.51
N VAL A 122 -14.39 21.24 -2.46
CA VAL A 122 -14.59 19.86 -2.00
C VAL A 122 -13.81 18.88 -2.87
N TRP A 123 -13.85 19.04 -4.19
CA TRP A 123 -13.12 18.19 -5.13
C TRP A 123 -11.60 18.27 -4.90
N MET A 124 -11.05 19.47 -4.70
CA MET A 124 -9.64 19.66 -4.35
C MET A 124 -9.28 19.00 -3.02
N LEU A 125 -10.11 19.17 -1.99
CA LEU A 125 -9.89 18.55 -0.68
C LEU A 125 -9.90 17.02 -0.78
N LEU A 126 -10.82 16.47 -1.57
CA LEU A 126 -10.91 15.04 -1.84
C LEU A 126 -9.66 14.53 -2.56
N ALA A 127 -9.20 15.25 -3.58
CA ALA A 127 -7.97 14.91 -4.31
C ALA A 127 -6.74 14.90 -3.38
N VAL A 128 -6.62 15.90 -2.50
CA VAL A 128 -5.55 15.94 -1.48
C VAL A 128 -5.66 14.75 -0.53
N PHE A 129 -6.86 14.45 -0.02
CA PHE A 129 -7.10 13.33 0.89
C PHE A 129 -6.73 11.98 0.25
N HIS A 130 -7.17 11.72 -0.99
CA HIS A 130 -6.83 10.48 -1.68
C HIS A 130 -5.33 10.37 -1.99
N THR A 131 -4.69 11.47 -2.36
CA THR A 131 -3.25 11.49 -2.64
C THR A 131 -2.44 11.23 -1.36
N THR A 132 -2.82 11.85 -0.23
CA THR A 132 -2.14 11.62 1.06
C THR A 132 -2.40 10.22 1.59
N ALA A 133 -3.61 9.68 1.45
CA ALA A 133 -3.92 8.31 1.80
C ALA A 133 -3.11 7.30 0.97
N ALA A 134 -2.99 7.54 -0.35
CA ALA A 134 -2.18 6.71 -1.24
C ALA A 134 -0.68 6.77 -0.87
N ALA A 135 -0.16 7.97 -0.62
CA ALA A 135 1.22 8.16 -0.18
C ALA A 135 1.49 7.50 1.18
N ARG A 136 0.56 7.63 2.15
CA ARG A 136 0.64 6.96 3.45
C ARG A 136 0.66 5.45 3.28
N LYS A 137 -0.26 4.89 2.50
CA LYS A 137 -0.27 3.45 2.20
C LYS A 137 1.06 3.02 1.58
N ARG A 138 1.61 3.81 0.66
CA ARG A 138 2.91 3.51 0.04
C ARG A 138 4.08 3.55 1.03
N LEU A 139 4.04 4.45 2.01
CA LEU A 139 5.01 4.51 3.10
C LEU A 139 4.90 3.32 4.04
N LEU A 140 3.68 2.90 4.39
CA LEU A 140 3.43 1.72 5.21
C LEU A 140 3.79 0.42 4.50
N ASP A 141 3.58 0.37 3.18
CA ASP A 141 3.95 -0.76 2.32
C ASP A 141 5.48 -0.82 2.09
N TRP A 142 6.23 0.24 2.40
CA TRP A 142 7.66 0.33 2.06
C TRP A 142 8.58 -0.65 2.80
N PRO A 143 8.46 -0.89 4.11
CA PRO A 143 9.31 -1.84 4.82
C PRO A 143 9.21 -3.24 4.20
N VAL A 144 8.02 -3.58 3.71
CA VAL A 144 7.69 -4.89 3.12
C VAL A 144 8.04 -4.94 1.63
N PHE A 145 7.74 -3.90 0.85
CA PHE A 145 7.78 -3.92 -0.62
C PHE A 145 8.78 -2.94 -1.26
N ARG A 146 9.42 -2.06 -0.48
CA ARG A 146 10.36 -0.98 -0.91
C ARG A 146 9.78 -0.08 -2.02
N LEU A 147 10.63 0.64 -2.78
CA LEU A 147 10.24 1.44 -3.97
C LEU A 147 9.59 0.64 -5.10
N ARG A 148 9.57 -0.68 -5.01
CA ARG A 148 9.27 -1.55 -6.13
C ARG A 148 7.75 -1.64 -6.30
N THR A 149 7.25 -1.11 -7.42
CA THR A 149 5.87 -1.32 -7.89
C THR A 149 5.90 -2.43 -8.94
N GLY A 150 4.86 -3.28 -8.99
CA GLY A 150 4.79 -4.33 -10.02
C GLY A 150 5.81 -5.46 -9.79
N GLU A 151 6.20 -6.16 -10.86
CA GLU A 151 7.02 -7.39 -10.91
C GLU A 151 8.38 -7.34 -10.19
N GLN A 152 8.77 -6.21 -9.61
CA GLN A 152 10.07 -6.02 -8.98
C GLN A 152 10.10 -6.38 -7.48
N ILE A 153 8.93 -6.53 -6.82
CA ILE A 153 8.79 -7.20 -5.51
C ILE A 153 9.13 -8.68 -5.75
N LEU A 154 10.35 -9.12 -5.39
CA LEU A 154 10.97 -10.40 -5.79
C LEU A 154 10.58 -10.84 -7.23
N PRO A 155 11.45 -10.69 -8.25
CA PRO A 155 11.10 -10.98 -9.65
C PRO A 155 10.30 -12.28 -9.78
N GLY A 156 9.05 -12.18 -10.25
CA GLY A 156 8.15 -13.33 -10.45
C GLY A 156 6.99 -13.53 -9.46
N MET A 157 6.71 -12.61 -8.53
CA MET A 157 5.48 -12.71 -7.71
C MET A 157 4.22 -12.40 -8.53
N SER A 158 3.31 -13.38 -8.66
CA SER A 158 2.00 -13.22 -9.31
C SER A 158 1.09 -12.21 -8.59
N PRO A 159 0.17 -11.53 -9.31
CA PRO A 159 -0.83 -10.68 -8.69
C PRO A 159 -1.71 -11.40 -7.66
N SER A 160 -2.09 -12.66 -7.94
CA SER A 160 -2.85 -13.56 -7.06
C SER A 160 -2.14 -13.78 -5.72
N ASN A 161 -0.84 -14.09 -5.72
CA ASN A 161 -0.04 -14.22 -4.49
C ASN A 161 -0.15 -12.97 -3.59
N ARG A 162 -0.20 -11.78 -4.16
CA ARG A 162 -0.36 -10.53 -3.39
C ARG A 162 -1.74 -10.40 -2.77
N GLU A 163 -2.76 -10.90 -3.43
CA GLU A 163 -4.12 -10.86 -2.90
C GLU A 163 -4.25 -11.81 -1.72
N VAL A 164 -3.73 -13.03 -1.87
CA VAL A 164 -3.69 -14.05 -0.81
C VAL A 164 -2.87 -13.57 0.39
N ILE A 165 -1.68 -13.01 0.17
CA ILE A 165 -0.87 -12.43 1.27
C ILE A 165 -1.67 -11.39 2.05
N ARG A 166 -2.35 -10.46 1.37
CA ARG A 166 -3.13 -9.41 2.03
C ARG A 166 -4.35 -9.96 2.74
N TYR A 167 -5.00 -10.97 2.16
CA TYR A 167 -6.11 -11.65 2.80
C TYR A 167 -5.67 -12.32 4.10
N LEU A 168 -4.58 -13.07 4.08
CA LEU A 168 -4.05 -13.74 5.27
C LEU A 168 -3.59 -12.75 6.34
N GLN A 169 -2.96 -11.63 5.96
CA GLN A 169 -2.63 -10.54 6.89
C GLN A 169 -3.88 -9.94 7.55
N HIS A 170 -5.01 -9.93 6.85
CA HIS A 170 -6.28 -9.43 7.36
C HIS A 170 -7.02 -10.46 8.22
N ALA A 171 -7.03 -11.73 7.80
CA ALA A 171 -7.84 -12.79 8.37
C ALA A 171 -7.18 -13.54 9.53
N THR A 172 -5.85 -13.45 9.69
CA THR A 172 -5.12 -14.18 10.73
C THR A 172 -4.32 -13.26 11.65
N PRO A 173 -4.11 -13.61 12.93
CA PRO A 173 -3.23 -12.86 13.83
C PRO A 173 -1.76 -12.92 13.39
N GLU A 174 -0.93 -12.01 13.89
CA GLU A 174 0.48 -11.88 13.48
C GLU A 174 1.34 -13.10 13.86
N ASP A 175 1.01 -13.81 14.93
CA ASP A 175 1.71 -15.00 15.43
C ASP A 175 1.15 -16.33 14.87
N ALA A 176 0.21 -16.27 13.91
CA ALA A 176 -0.46 -17.45 13.38
C ALA A 176 0.52 -18.45 12.74
N ARG A 177 0.28 -19.74 13.01
CA ARG A 177 0.89 -20.88 12.34
C ARG A 177 -0.04 -21.36 11.23
N ILE A 178 0.39 -21.26 9.98
CA ILE A 178 -0.44 -21.56 8.81
C ILE A 178 0.17 -22.74 8.07
N LEU A 179 -0.54 -23.85 7.98
CA LEU A 179 -0.19 -24.94 7.06
C LEU A 179 -0.75 -24.59 5.68
N ALA A 180 0.14 -24.27 4.74
CA ALA A 180 -0.24 -23.91 3.38
C ALA A 180 -0.08 -25.12 2.44
N VAL A 181 -1.20 -25.49 1.81
CA VAL A 181 -1.33 -26.53 0.80
C VAL A 181 -1.57 -25.82 -0.54
N SER A 182 -0.59 -25.86 -1.44
CA SER A 182 -0.62 -25.03 -2.64
C SER A 182 0.12 -25.63 -3.83
N ASP A 183 -0.35 -25.29 -5.04
CA ASP A 183 0.33 -25.55 -6.33
C ASP A 183 1.32 -24.45 -6.73
N GLN A 184 1.45 -23.41 -5.90
CA GLN A 184 2.36 -22.29 -6.09
C GLN A 184 3.63 -22.43 -5.25
N LYS A 185 4.65 -21.67 -5.64
CA LYS A 185 5.84 -21.49 -4.79
C LYS A 185 5.48 -20.70 -3.53
N LEU A 186 5.52 -21.38 -2.38
CA LEU A 186 5.18 -20.83 -1.08
C LEU A 186 6.24 -19.89 -0.47
N PHE A 187 7.44 -19.77 -1.08
CA PHE A 187 8.47 -18.81 -0.65
C PHE A 187 7.92 -17.39 -0.49
N PHE A 188 7.01 -16.97 -1.37
CA PHE A 188 6.39 -15.66 -1.26
C PHE A 188 5.49 -15.55 -0.02
N LEU A 189 4.71 -16.59 0.28
CA LEU A 189 3.84 -16.59 1.45
C LEU A 189 4.69 -16.60 2.73
N SER A 190 5.69 -17.47 2.83
CA SER A 190 6.57 -17.53 4.01
C SER A 190 7.38 -16.23 4.21
N TYR A 191 7.84 -15.60 3.13
CA TYR A 191 8.60 -14.35 3.21
C TYR A 191 7.73 -13.13 3.59
N TYR A 192 6.54 -13.01 3.01
CA TYR A 192 5.69 -11.81 3.16
C TYR A 192 4.65 -11.90 4.28
N LEU A 193 4.39 -13.08 4.84
CA LEU A 193 3.46 -13.25 5.97
C LEU A 193 4.12 -13.14 7.34
N LEU A 194 5.44 -13.00 7.41
CA LEU A 194 6.15 -12.74 8.66
C LEU A 194 5.45 -11.61 9.46
N PRO A 195 5.26 -11.79 10.78
CA PRO A 195 5.86 -12.83 11.63
C PRO A 195 5.12 -14.18 11.68
N ARG A 196 4.05 -14.37 10.88
CA ARG A 196 3.32 -15.65 10.80
C ARG A 196 4.25 -16.76 10.31
N THR A 197 4.08 -17.95 10.87
CA THR A 197 4.87 -19.11 10.47
C THR A 197 4.09 -19.91 9.43
N VAL A 198 4.60 -19.99 8.21
CA VAL A 198 3.98 -20.77 7.13
C VAL A 198 4.71 -22.10 7.00
N PHE A 199 3.98 -23.20 7.09
CA PHE A 199 4.47 -24.56 6.89
C PHE A 199 3.99 -25.08 5.54
N SER A 200 4.86 -25.78 4.81
CA SER A 200 4.52 -26.43 3.54
C SER A 200 4.88 -27.91 3.56
N PRO A 201 3.97 -28.80 3.15
CA PRO A 201 4.32 -30.20 2.88
C PRO A 201 5.12 -30.35 1.57
N THR A 202 5.08 -29.37 0.66
CA THR A 202 5.72 -29.43 -0.65
C THR A 202 7.13 -28.85 -0.66
N HIS A 203 8.07 -29.70 -1.09
CA HIS A 203 9.44 -29.43 -1.54
C HIS A 203 10.35 -28.67 -0.53
N PRO A 204 11.04 -29.41 0.35
CA PRO A 204 12.05 -28.86 1.27
C PRO A 204 13.13 -28.00 0.59
N GLU A 205 13.40 -28.26 -0.70
CA GLU A 205 14.38 -27.52 -1.50
C GLU A 205 13.81 -26.27 -2.21
N SER A 206 12.48 -26.13 -2.28
CA SER A 206 11.82 -25.03 -2.98
C SER A 206 11.52 -23.83 -2.08
N GLU A 207 11.46 -24.03 -0.76
CA GLU A 207 11.14 -22.99 0.23
C GLU A 207 12.13 -21.84 0.22
N PHE A 208 13.36 -22.02 -0.28
CA PHE A 208 14.41 -20.99 -0.26
C PHE A 208 14.96 -20.62 -1.64
N THR A 209 14.44 -21.23 -2.71
CA THR A 209 14.95 -20.97 -4.08
C THR A 209 14.16 -19.87 -4.76
N ILE A 210 14.76 -18.66 -4.82
CA ILE A 210 14.23 -17.49 -5.55
C ILE A 210 13.89 -17.92 -7.00
N PRO A 211 12.62 -17.76 -7.44
CA PRO A 211 12.25 -18.08 -8.82
C PRO A 211 13.04 -17.23 -9.81
N GLN A 212 13.50 -17.85 -10.89
CA GLN A 212 14.03 -17.10 -12.02
C GLN A 212 12.85 -16.49 -12.82
N PRO A 213 13.02 -15.28 -13.39
CA PRO A 213 11.99 -14.67 -14.24
C PRO A 213 11.63 -15.58 -15.41
N ASN A 214 10.34 -15.66 -15.76
CA ASN A 214 9.74 -16.44 -16.86
C ASN A 214 9.64 -17.96 -16.67
N LEU A 215 9.81 -18.48 -15.45
CA LEU A 215 9.63 -19.90 -15.16
C LEU A 215 8.21 -20.17 -14.62
N GLN A 216 7.24 -20.44 -15.50
CA GLN A 216 5.96 -21.03 -15.09
C GLN A 216 6.20 -22.51 -14.74
N ARG A 217 6.49 -22.79 -13.47
CA ARG A 217 6.41 -24.15 -12.95
C ARG A 217 5.09 -24.28 -12.20
N GLN A 218 4.10 -24.91 -12.82
CA GLN A 218 3.02 -25.54 -12.05
C GLN A 218 3.68 -26.66 -11.25
N LEU A 219 3.67 -26.55 -9.92
CA LEU A 219 4.21 -27.59 -9.05
C LEU A 219 3.11 -28.61 -8.82
N THR A 220 3.49 -29.89 -8.72
CA THR A 220 2.54 -30.92 -8.26
C THR A 220 2.20 -30.62 -6.81
N ALA A 221 0.95 -30.32 -6.53
CA ALA A 221 0.47 -29.99 -5.20
C ALA A 221 -0.11 -31.22 -4.51
N TYR A 222 0.07 -31.30 -3.20
CA TYR A 222 -0.77 -32.15 -2.36
C TYR A 222 -2.07 -31.40 -2.09
N ARG A 223 -3.17 -32.12 -1.88
CA ARG A 223 -4.40 -31.62 -1.28
C ARG A 223 -4.36 -31.86 0.22
N LEU A 224 -5.26 -31.23 0.97
CA LEU A 224 -5.38 -31.50 2.40
C LEU A 224 -5.63 -32.99 2.66
N ASP A 225 -6.48 -33.61 1.83
CA ASP A 225 -6.82 -35.03 1.90
C ASP A 225 -5.64 -35.98 1.63
N ASP A 226 -4.56 -35.47 1.02
CA ASP A 226 -3.35 -36.24 0.75
C ASP A 226 -2.38 -36.26 1.96
N LEU A 227 -2.63 -35.43 2.98
CA LEU A 227 -1.77 -35.30 4.16
C LEU A 227 -2.22 -36.25 5.27
N ASN A 228 -1.24 -36.92 5.89
CA ASN A 228 -1.50 -37.72 7.08
C ASN A 228 -1.86 -36.82 8.28
N GLU A 229 -2.92 -37.17 9.00
CA GLU A 229 -3.35 -36.51 10.23
C GLU A 229 -2.21 -36.39 11.26
N ASP A 230 -1.38 -37.44 11.43
CA ASP A 230 -0.23 -37.40 12.35
C ASP A 230 0.78 -36.30 11.98
N TYR A 231 0.95 -36.06 10.67
CA TYR A 231 1.83 -35.01 10.16
C TYR A 231 1.26 -33.63 10.46
N ILE A 232 -0.03 -33.41 10.20
CA ILE A 232 -0.72 -32.14 10.50
C ILE A 232 -0.64 -31.84 12.00
N GLN A 233 -0.88 -32.85 12.84
CA GLN A 233 -0.77 -32.73 14.30
C GLN A 233 0.66 -32.40 14.75
N SER A 234 1.69 -32.96 14.11
CA SER A 234 3.09 -32.64 14.42
C SER A 234 3.46 -31.18 14.12
N ILE A 235 2.88 -30.61 13.06
CA ILE A 235 3.03 -29.19 12.72
C ILE A 235 2.25 -28.31 13.69
N ASN A 236 1.11 -28.79 14.21
CA ASN A 236 0.19 -28.05 15.08
C ASN A 236 -0.10 -26.64 14.52
N PRO A 237 -0.70 -26.53 13.32
CA PRO A 237 -1.06 -25.25 12.74
C PRO A 237 -2.26 -24.63 13.48
N ASP A 238 -2.39 -23.30 13.44
CA ASP A 238 -3.60 -22.58 13.85
C ASP A 238 -4.61 -22.52 12.70
N TYR A 239 -4.11 -22.42 11.47
CA TYR A 239 -4.91 -22.36 10.25
C TYR A 239 -4.36 -23.30 9.18
N ILE A 240 -5.26 -23.84 8.36
CA ILE A 240 -4.94 -24.53 7.12
C ILE A 240 -5.38 -23.65 5.95
N LEU A 241 -4.46 -23.38 5.04
CA LEU A 241 -4.69 -22.64 3.81
C LEU A 241 -4.61 -23.59 2.63
N GLU A 242 -5.70 -23.72 1.89
CA GLU A 242 -5.71 -24.35 0.56
C GLU A 242 -5.69 -23.25 -0.49
N TYR A 243 -4.66 -23.25 -1.35
CA TYR A 243 -4.44 -22.20 -2.33
C TYR A 243 -3.97 -22.75 -3.69
N PHE A 244 -4.86 -22.72 -4.68
CA PHE A 244 -4.63 -23.34 -5.99
C PHE A 244 -4.96 -22.37 -7.14
N GLU A 245 -4.02 -22.16 -8.08
CA GLU A 245 -4.22 -21.29 -9.26
C GLU A 245 -4.28 -22.04 -10.60
N GLY A 246 -3.64 -23.20 -10.71
CA GLY A 246 -3.53 -23.93 -11.98
C GLY A 246 -4.83 -24.64 -12.35
N ASP A 247 -5.21 -24.62 -13.63
CA ASP A 247 -6.43 -25.23 -14.15
C ASP A 247 -6.61 -26.72 -13.74
N ALA A 248 -5.51 -27.44 -13.47
CA ALA A 248 -5.54 -28.82 -12.99
C ALA A 248 -6.03 -28.98 -11.54
N TYR A 249 -6.02 -27.91 -10.74
CA TYR A 249 -6.34 -27.89 -9.31
C TYR A 249 -7.47 -26.91 -8.96
N VAL A 250 -7.83 -26.01 -9.86
CA VAL A 250 -8.96 -25.08 -9.66
C VAL A 250 -10.28 -25.82 -9.85
N GLU A 251 -10.97 -26.08 -8.74
CA GLU A 251 -12.30 -26.67 -8.72
C GLU A 251 -13.36 -25.57 -8.66
N SER A 252 -14.22 -25.52 -9.67
CA SER A 252 -15.21 -24.45 -9.82
C SER A 252 -16.18 -24.36 -8.64
N GLU A 253 -16.56 -25.50 -8.05
CA GLU A 253 -17.38 -25.54 -6.85
C GLU A 253 -16.71 -24.95 -5.60
N ARG A 254 -15.38 -24.92 -5.53
CA ARG A 254 -14.62 -24.46 -4.36
C ARG A 254 -14.26 -22.98 -4.39
N LEU A 255 -14.42 -22.32 -5.54
CA LEU A 255 -14.10 -20.90 -5.71
C LEU A 255 -14.89 -19.96 -4.78
N LEU A 256 -16.05 -20.40 -4.30
CA LEU A 256 -16.93 -19.65 -3.42
C LEU A 256 -17.03 -20.25 -2.02
N GLU A 257 -16.18 -21.22 -1.69
CA GLU A 257 -16.26 -21.99 -0.44
C GLU A 257 -15.91 -21.14 0.79
N ASP A 258 -14.89 -20.30 0.69
CA ASP A 258 -14.49 -19.38 1.76
C ASP A 258 -15.17 -18.02 1.57
N GLU A 259 -16.23 -17.79 2.34
CA GLU A 259 -17.02 -16.55 2.28
C GLU A 259 -16.21 -15.31 2.66
N ASP A 260 -15.25 -15.43 3.58
CA ASP A 260 -14.40 -14.32 4.03
C ASP A 260 -13.42 -13.91 2.94
N TRP A 261 -12.84 -14.87 2.24
CA TRP A 261 -12.02 -14.64 1.05
C TRP A 261 -12.82 -13.94 -0.04
N VAL A 262 -14.01 -14.45 -0.36
CA VAL A 262 -14.87 -13.89 -1.41
C VAL A 262 -15.29 -12.46 -1.05
N ALA A 263 -15.70 -12.23 0.20
CA ALA A 263 -16.05 -10.90 0.70
C ALA A 263 -14.87 -9.92 0.62
N PHE A 264 -13.67 -10.36 1.05
CA PHE A 264 -12.44 -9.59 0.95
C PHE A 264 -12.14 -9.20 -0.50
N LEU A 265 -12.22 -10.14 -1.44
CA LEU A 265 -11.91 -9.90 -2.84
C LEU A 265 -12.92 -8.95 -3.51
N ARG A 266 -14.22 -9.15 -3.26
CA ARG A 266 -15.30 -8.30 -3.77
C ARG A 266 -15.20 -6.87 -3.25
N ALA A 267 -14.96 -6.70 -1.94
CA ALA A 267 -14.77 -5.38 -1.35
C ALA A 267 -13.55 -4.66 -1.94
N LYS A 268 -12.46 -5.38 -2.17
CA LYS A 268 -11.23 -4.84 -2.75
C LYS A 268 -11.38 -4.43 -4.22
N ARG A 269 -12.08 -5.25 -5.03
CA ARG A 269 -12.26 -5.00 -6.47
C ARG A 269 -13.50 -4.14 -6.79
N GLY A 270 -14.39 -3.93 -5.82
CA GLY A 270 -15.59 -3.11 -6.00
C GLY A 270 -16.68 -3.79 -6.83
N ASP A 271 -16.63 -5.12 -6.95
CA ASP A 271 -17.59 -5.90 -7.74
C ASP A 271 -18.24 -6.97 -6.85
N PRO A 272 -19.51 -6.78 -6.44
CA PRO A 272 -20.24 -7.75 -5.62
C PRO A 272 -20.53 -9.09 -6.31
N GLY A 273 -20.49 -9.13 -7.65
CA GLY A 273 -20.74 -10.34 -8.45
C GLY A 273 -19.47 -11.12 -8.79
N LEU A 274 -18.30 -10.62 -8.39
CA LEU A 274 -17.02 -11.23 -8.71
C LEU A 274 -16.96 -12.67 -8.17
N THR A 275 -16.53 -13.57 -9.04
CA THR A 275 -16.13 -14.93 -8.70
C THR A 275 -14.60 -14.99 -8.78
N PRO A 276 -13.90 -15.52 -7.75
CA PRO A 276 -12.45 -15.67 -7.79
C PRO A 276 -11.99 -16.53 -8.98
N GLU A 277 -10.78 -16.26 -9.48
CA GLU A 277 -10.17 -17.03 -10.58
C GLU A 277 -9.37 -18.24 -10.08
N TYR A 278 -9.13 -18.32 -8.76
CA TYR A 278 -8.30 -19.32 -8.10
C TYR A 278 -8.90 -19.66 -6.74
N VAL A 279 -8.64 -20.88 -6.26
CA VAL A 279 -9.18 -21.39 -4.99
C VAL A 279 -8.35 -20.84 -3.85
N VAL A 280 -9.02 -20.24 -2.86
CA VAL A 280 -8.43 -19.86 -1.58
C VAL A 280 -9.44 -20.28 -0.52
N VAL A 281 -9.04 -21.22 0.34
CA VAL A 281 -9.85 -21.66 1.48
C VAL A 281 -8.99 -21.63 2.72
N LEU A 282 -9.31 -20.74 3.65
CA LEU A 282 -8.65 -20.63 4.94
C LEU A 282 -9.55 -21.21 6.02
N ARG A 283 -9.09 -22.25 6.72
CA ARG A 283 -9.84 -22.89 7.81
C ARG A 283 -9.06 -22.82 9.12
N PRO A 284 -9.68 -22.49 10.25
CA PRO A 284 -9.06 -22.72 11.56
C PRO A 284 -8.87 -24.23 11.77
N TYR A 285 -7.65 -24.66 12.10
CA TYR A 285 -7.35 -26.10 12.29
C TYR A 285 -7.97 -26.64 13.57
N ARG A 286 -7.92 -25.84 14.62
CA ARG A 286 -8.70 -26.07 15.83
C ARG A 286 -9.76 -24.99 15.86
N GLU A 287 -11.00 -25.32 15.51
CA GLU A 287 -12.08 -24.74 16.29
C GLU A 287 -11.67 -24.95 17.75
N ARG A 288 -11.61 -23.88 18.54
CA ARG A 288 -11.46 -24.03 19.99
C ARG A 288 -12.57 -24.98 20.43
N GLY A 289 -12.23 -26.25 20.64
CA GLY A 289 -13.11 -27.22 21.27
C GLY A 289 -13.52 -26.68 22.65
N PRO A 290 -14.66 -27.14 23.15
CA PRO A 290 -15.67 -26.41 23.94
C PRO A 290 -15.16 -25.45 25.01
#